data_AF-A0A945MUK1-F1
#
_entry.id   AF-A0A945MUK1-F1
#
_cell.length_a   1.000
_cell.length_b   1.000
_cell.length_c   1.000
_cell.angle_alpha   90.00
_cell.angle_beta   90.00
_cell.angle_gamma   90.00
#
_symmetry.space_group_name_H-M   'P 1'
#
loop_
_entity.id
_entity.type
_entity.pdbx_description
1 polymer ?
#
loop_
_entity_poly.entity_id
_entity_poly.type
_entity_poly.pdbx_seq_one_letter_code
_entity_poly.pdbx_strand_id
1 'polypeptide(L)'
;MTRRPEKKKSGKPRKPAPSKPGLSLEDAALFDAAMRDVETISDYDDPPPASITPPPPQAPAAKRKSPTRRPPPEPPPNKKLPALKPGASADVDTRTLTRFKRGQMRPEGRLDLHGMVQTEAHRALNSYVAQAQSSGLRCIIVITGKGRVSEGGGVLRNQVPQWLNSPALRPLILAFTPAQPRDGGDGALYVLLRRKR
;
A
#
# COMPACT_ATOMS: atom_id res chain seq x y z
N MET A 1 70.97 -3.21 -5.87
CA MET A 1 69.97 -4.08 -6.54
C MET A 1 69.42 -5.10 -5.55
N THR A 2 68.17 -4.96 -5.10
CA THR A 2 67.42 -6.06 -4.45
C THR A 2 65.92 -5.78 -4.60
N ARG A 3 65.29 -6.30 -5.66
CA ARG A 3 63.83 -6.27 -5.83
C ARG A 3 63.24 -7.58 -5.30
N ARG A 4 62.30 -7.45 -4.35
CA ARG A 4 61.39 -8.51 -3.86
C ARG A 4 60.48 -8.99 -5.00
N PRO A 5 60.21 -10.30 -5.16
CA PRO A 5 59.13 -10.76 -6.03
C PRO A 5 57.79 -10.82 -5.29
N GLU A 6 56.77 -10.18 -5.86
CA GLU A 6 55.37 -10.19 -5.43
C GLU A 6 54.68 -11.52 -5.81
N LYS A 7 54.12 -12.22 -4.81
CA LYS A 7 53.26 -13.40 -5.02
C LYS A 7 51.84 -12.95 -5.42
N LYS A 8 51.45 -13.18 -6.68
CA LYS A 8 50.05 -13.12 -7.13
C LYS A 8 49.21 -14.17 -6.40
N LYS A 9 48.21 -13.74 -5.62
CA LYS A 9 47.17 -14.62 -5.05
C LYS A 9 46.13 -14.92 -6.13
N SER A 10 46.13 -16.14 -6.64
CA SER A 10 45.08 -16.69 -7.50
C SER A 10 43.81 -16.97 -6.67
N GLY A 11 42.76 -16.16 -6.85
CA GLY A 11 41.43 -16.40 -6.29
C GLY A 11 40.73 -17.53 -7.05
N LYS A 12 40.34 -18.59 -6.33
CA LYS A 12 39.71 -19.81 -6.83
C LYS A 12 38.25 -19.52 -7.27
N PRO A 13 37.75 -20.06 -8.40
CA PRO A 13 36.41 -19.77 -8.89
C PRO A 13 35.34 -20.41 -8.00
N ARG A 14 34.28 -19.64 -7.71
CA ARG A 14 33.11 -20.08 -6.94
C ARG A 14 32.21 -20.97 -7.82
N LYS A 15 31.77 -22.11 -7.27
CA LYS A 15 30.87 -23.07 -7.93
C LYS A 15 29.46 -22.46 -8.13
N PRO A 16 28.79 -22.71 -9.26
CA PRO A 16 27.41 -22.26 -9.46
C PRO A 16 26.39 -23.11 -8.68
N ALA A 17 25.33 -22.44 -8.22
CA ALA A 17 24.19 -23.00 -7.47
C ALA A 17 23.20 -23.74 -8.40
N PRO A 18 22.34 -24.64 -7.87
CA PRO A 18 21.53 -25.55 -8.69
C PRO A 18 20.38 -24.84 -9.43
N SER A 19 20.16 -25.27 -10.68
CA SER A 19 19.13 -24.82 -11.62
C SER A 19 17.72 -25.25 -11.23
N LYS A 20 16.74 -24.35 -11.37
CA LYS A 20 15.30 -24.62 -11.20
C LYS A 20 14.73 -25.43 -12.38
N PRO A 21 13.69 -26.26 -12.20
CA PRO A 21 13.13 -27.09 -13.25
C PRO A 21 12.03 -26.37 -14.06
N GLY A 22 12.00 -26.63 -15.37
CA GLY A 22 10.83 -26.43 -16.23
C GLY A 22 10.87 -25.23 -17.19
N LEU A 23 11.88 -25.14 -18.05
CA LEU A 23 11.83 -24.36 -19.29
C LEU A 23 12.04 -25.34 -20.44
N SER A 24 11.08 -25.46 -21.35
CA SER A 24 11.28 -26.25 -22.57
C SER A 24 12.38 -25.59 -23.41
N LEU A 25 13.10 -26.37 -24.21
CA LEU A 25 14.13 -25.85 -25.13
C LEU A 25 13.55 -24.81 -26.11
N GLU A 26 12.24 -24.89 -26.38
CA GLU A 26 11.50 -23.92 -27.20
C GLU A 26 11.29 -22.57 -26.48
N ASP A 27 11.01 -22.55 -25.17
CA ASP A 27 10.90 -21.30 -24.41
C ASP A 27 12.24 -20.57 -24.31
N ALA A 28 13.34 -21.32 -24.18
CA ALA A 28 14.69 -20.75 -24.17
C ALA A 28 15.05 -20.15 -25.55
N ALA A 29 14.70 -20.83 -26.64
CA ALA A 29 14.94 -20.33 -27.99
C ALA A 29 14.07 -19.11 -28.33
N LEU A 30 12.83 -19.06 -27.84
CA LEU A 30 11.93 -17.92 -28.00
C LEU A 30 12.44 -16.69 -27.24
N PHE A 31 12.98 -16.89 -26.03
CA PHE A 31 13.63 -15.84 -25.25
C PHE A 31 14.89 -15.30 -25.94
N ASP A 32 15.72 -16.20 -26.47
CA ASP A 32 16.94 -15.83 -27.20
C ASP A 32 16.61 -15.08 -28.51
N ALA A 33 15.52 -15.45 -29.17
CA ALA A 33 14.99 -14.71 -30.31
C ALA A 33 14.45 -13.33 -29.94
N ALA A 34 13.76 -13.21 -28.80
CA ALA A 34 13.22 -11.93 -28.34
C ALA A 34 14.29 -10.94 -27.87
N MET A 35 15.44 -11.42 -27.40
CA MET A 35 16.53 -10.58 -26.91
C MET A 35 17.55 -10.17 -27.99
N ARG A 36 17.42 -10.65 -29.23
CA ARG A 36 18.37 -10.35 -30.33
C ARG A 36 18.49 -8.86 -30.68
N ASP A 37 17.43 -8.09 -30.46
CA ASP A 37 17.37 -6.67 -30.82
C ASP A 37 17.65 -5.73 -29.63
N VAL A 38 18.06 -6.28 -28.48
CA VAL A 38 18.45 -5.45 -27.33
C VAL A 38 19.88 -4.97 -27.53
N GLU A 39 20.02 -3.72 -27.95
CA GLU A 39 21.28 -3.01 -27.85
C GLU A 39 21.59 -2.71 -26.38
N THR A 40 22.80 -3.06 -25.96
CA THR A 40 23.30 -2.68 -24.64
C THR A 40 23.57 -1.18 -24.63
N ILE A 41 22.90 -0.44 -23.75
CA ILE A 41 23.30 0.94 -23.40
C ILE A 41 24.71 0.85 -22.81
N SER A 42 25.69 1.28 -23.61
CA SER A 42 27.12 1.26 -23.27
C SER A 42 27.53 2.53 -22.52
N ASP A 43 26.65 3.52 -22.47
CA ASP A 43 26.85 4.83 -21.83
C ASP A 43 26.06 4.97 -20.52
N TYR A 44 25.85 3.87 -19.80
CA TYR A 44 25.49 3.97 -18.39
C TYR A 44 26.78 4.17 -17.59
N ASP A 45 27.21 5.42 -17.47
CA ASP A 45 28.12 5.82 -16.41
C ASP A 45 27.41 5.47 -15.09
N ASP A 46 27.92 4.46 -14.39
CA ASP A 46 27.50 4.17 -13.03
C ASP A 46 27.69 5.49 -12.25
N PRO A 47 26.62 6.19 -11.83
CA PRO A 47 26.81 7.40 -11.07
C PRO A 47 27.61 6.98 -9.84
N PRO A 48 28.76 7.61 -9.55
CA PRO A 48 29.56 7.23 -8.40
C PRO A 48 28.62 7.21 -7.20
N PRO A 49 28.67 6.18 -6.33
CA PRO A 49 27.76 6.09 -5.20
C PRO A 49 27.82 7.43 -4.48
N ALA A 50 26.70 8.16 -4.49
CA ALA A 50 26.64 9.49 -3.92
C ALA A 50 27.21 9.37 -2.52
N SER A 51 28.38 9.98 -2.30
CA SER A 51 29.01 9.98 -0.99
C SER A 51 28.07 10.75 -0.09
N ILE A 52 27.24 10.02 0.67
CA ILE A 52 26.44 10.59 1.74
C ILE A 52 27.48 11.04 2.77
N THR A 53 27.95 12.28 2.63
CA THR A 53 28.74 12.91 3.67
C THR A 53 27.79 13.03 4.86
N PRO A 54 28.10 12.45 6.03
CA PRO A 54 27.31 12.76 7.21
C PRO A 54 27.38 14.27 7.43
N PRO A 55 26.24 14.95 7.68
CA PRO A 55 26.28 16.37 7.96
C PRO A 55 27.18 16.62 9.18
N PRO A 56 27.96 17.71 9.21
CA PRO A 56 28.84 18.00 10.33
C PRO A 56 28.02 18.12 11.62
N PRO A 57 28.58 17.70 12.77
CA PRO A 57 27.91 17.84 14.05
C PRO A 57 27.65 19.32 14.32
N GLN A 58 26.38 19.73 14.33
CA GLN A 58 26.00 21.06 14.76
C GLN A 58 26.38 21.23 16.23
N ALA A 59 27.26 22.18 16.52
CA ALA A 59 27.58 22.62 17.86
C ALA A 59 26.31 23.05 18.61
N PRO A 60 26.24 22.87 19.93
CA PRO A 60 25.00 23.05 20.69
C PRO A 60 24.55 24.52 20.68
N ALA A 61 23.44 24.79 20.02
CA ALA A 61 22.78 26.09 20.05
C ALA A 61 22.34 26.41 21.49
N ALA A 62 22.72 27.60 21.94
CA ALA A 62 22.45 28.15 23.26
C ALA A 62 20.97 28.03 23.67
N LYS A 63 20.76 27.63 24.92
CA LYS A 63 19.45 27.49 25.58
C LYS A 63 18.69 28.82 25.54
N ARG A 64 17.76 28.97 24.59
CA ARG A 64 16.71 29.99 24.68
C ARG A 64 15.65 29.49 25.66
N LYS A 65 15.40 30.26 26.72
CA LYS A 65 14.31 30.03 27.67
C LYS A 65 12.99 30.14 26.91
N SER A 66 12.29 29.03 26.72
CA SER A 66 10.96 28.98 26.14
C SER A 66 9.94 29.48 27.18
N PRO A 67 9.04 30.41 26.82
CA PRO A 67 7.86 30.69 27.64
C PRO A 67 6.97 29.44 27.66
N THR A 68 6.42 29.14 28.83
CA THR A 68 5.64 27.93 29.14
C THR A 68 4.46 27.78 28.17
N ARG A 69 4.66 26.99 27.12
CA ARG A 69 3.59 26.60 26.20
C ARG A 69 2.64 25.68 26.97
N ARG A 70 1.38 26.10 27.13
CA ARG A 70 0.33 25.23 27.69
C ARG A 70 0.38 23.87 26.98
N PRO A 71 0.29 22.74 27.72
CA PRO A 71 0.19 21.44 27.08
C PRO A 71 -1.03 21.45 26.14
N PRO A 72 -0.92 20.86 24.93
CA PRO A 72 -2.07 20.65 24.06
C PRO A 72 -3.18 19.96 24.86
N PRO A 73 -4.46 20.31 24.67
CA PRO A 73 -5.55 19.58 25.30
C PRO A 73 -5.41 18.10 24.93
N GLU A 74 -5.41 17.24 25.95
CA GLU A 74 -5.39 15.80 25.75
C GLU A 74 -6.55 15.41 24.82
N PRO A 75 -6.31 14.57 23.79
CA PRO A 75 -7.39 14.10 22.95
C PRO A 75 -8.44 13.43 23.85
N PRO A 76 -9.75 13.65 23.59
CA PRO A 76 -10.80 13.06 24.41
C PRO A 76 -10.59 11.54 24.49
N PRO A 77 -10.94 10.90 25.62
CA PRO A 77 -10.73 9.48 25.82
C PRO A 77 -11.33 8.73 24.63
N ASN A 78 -10.43 8.15 23.84
CA ASN A 78 -10.76 7.49 22.58
C ASN A 78 -11.62 6.29 22.94
N LYS A 79 -12.96 6.41 22.88
CA LYS A 79 -13.86 5.27 22.87
C LYS A 79 -13.49 4.47 21.63
N LYS A 80 -12.54 3.53 21.78
CA LYS A 80 -12.07 2.68 20.71
C LYS A 80 -13.27 1.89 20.22
N LEU A 81 -13.84 2.32 19.09
CA LEU A 81 -14.92 1.58 18.43
C LEU A 81 -14.36 0.19 18.07
N PRO A 82 -15.12 -0.89 18.27
CA PRO A 82 -14.65 -2.23 17.93
C PRO A 82 -14.34 -2.32 16.44
N ALA A 83 -13.27 -3.03 16.09
CA ALA A 83 -12.90 -3.25 14.70
C ALA A 83 -14.02 -3.99 13.96
N LEU A 84 -14.41 -3.46 12.80
CA LEU A 84 -15.34 -4.08 11.87
C LEU A 84 -14.61 -5.15 11.07
N LYS A 85 -15.18 -6.35 11.05
CA LYS A 85 -14.82 -7.37 10.06
C LYS A 85 -15.57 -7.08 8.75
N PRO A 86 -15.05 -7.52 7.59
CA PRO A 86 -15.83 -7.51 6.35
C PRO A 86 -17.18 -8.20 6.57
N GLY A 87 -18.28 -7.53 6.21
CA GLY A 87 -19.65 -8.00 6.41
C GLY A 87 -20.20 -7.80 7.83
N ALA A 88 -19.43 -7.29 8.79
CA ALA A 88 -19.95 -6.86 10.08
C ALA A 88 -20.40 -5.39 10.03
N SER A 89 -21.30 -5.01 10.92
CA SER A 89 -21.77 -3.64 11.06
C SER A 89 -21.78 -3.18 12.51
N ALA A 90 -21.54 -1.90 12.71
CA ALA A 90 -21.84 -1.22 13.96
C ALA A 90 -23.16 -0.48 13.80
N ASP A 91 -24.17 -0.88 14.59
CA ASP A 91 -25.39 -0.08 14.79
C ASP A 91 -26.19 0.15 13.47
N VAL A 92 -26.52 -0.96 12.79
CA VAL A 92 -27.32 -0.96 11.55
C VAL A 92 -28.40 -2.03 11.67
N ASP A 93 -29.61 -1.69 11.24
CA ASP A 93 -30.73 -2.63 11.14
C ASP A 93 -30.42 -3.83 10.22
N THR A 94 -30.87 -5.03 10.60
CA THR A 94 -30.59 -6.29 9.91
C THR A 94 -31.06 -6.28 8.46
N ARG A 95 -32.21 -5.67 8.15
CA ARG A 95 -32.73 -5.57 6.77
C ARG A 95 -31.83 -4.68 5.93
N THR A 96 -31.39 -3.56 6.48
CA THR A 96 -30.44 -2.66 5.81
C THR A 96 -29.11 -3.36 5.54
N LEU A 97 -28.56 -4.05 6.54
CA LEU A 97 -27.31 -4.81 6.40
C LEU A 97 -27.43 -5.93 5.35
N THR A 98 -28.56 -6.62 5.31
CA THR A 98 -28.79 -7.69 4.33
C THR A 98 -28.82 -7.14 2.91
N ARG A 99 -29.50 -6.00 2.68
CA ARG A 99 -29.50 -5.31 1.38
C ARG A 99 -28.10 -4.84 1.00
N PHE A 100 -27.33 -4.33 1.96
CA PHE A 100 -25.94 -3.92 1.75
C PHE A 100 -25.07 -5.06 1.26
N LYS A 101 -25.08 -6.20 1.97
CA LYS A 101 -24.29 -7.38 1.61
C LYS A 101 -24.63 -7.93 0.23
N ARG A 102 -25.91 -7.86 -0.15
CA ARG A 102 -26.40 -8.29 -1.48
C ARG A 102 -26.09 -7.28 -2.60
N GLY A 103 -25.44 -6.15 -2.30
CA GLY A 103 -25.18 -5.09 -3.27
C GLY A 103 -26.45 -4.47 -3.83
N GLN A 104 -27.54 -4.43 -3.04
CA GLN A 104 -28.83 -3.84 -3.42
C GLN A 104 -28.96 -2.36 -3.02
N MET A 105 -27.95 -1.82 -2.36
CA MET A 105 -27.80 -0.38 -2.16
C MET A 105 -26.84 0.15 -3.21
N ARG A 106 -27.36 1.00 -4.10
CA ARG A 106 -26.59 1.57 -5.19
C ARG A 106 -25.45 2.43 -4.61
N PRO A 107 -24.18 2.22 -5.02
CA PRO A 107 -23.10 3.13 -4.68
C PRO A 107 -23.38 4.51 -5.29
N GLU A 108 -23.28 5.55 -4.47
CA GLU A 108 -23.49 6.96 -4.83
C GLU A 108 -22.16 7.62 -5.23
N GLY A 109 -21.03 7.02 -4.84
CA GLY A 109 -19.70 7.46 -5.20
C GLY A 109 -18.73 6.29 -5.37
N ARG A 110 -17.70 6.50 -6.19
CA ARG A 110 -16.66 5.54 -6.52
C ARG A 110 -15.27 6.15 -6.29
N LEU A 111 -14.43 5.43 -5.56
CA LEU A 111 -13.00 5.72 -5.44
C LEU A 111 -12.22 4.60 -6.12
N ASP A 112 -11.33 4.96 -7.01
CA ASP A 112 -10.42 4.01 -7.62
C ASP A 112 -9.00 4.17 -7.09
N LEU A 113 -8.47 3.09 -6.54
CA LEU A 113 -7.13 3.00 -5.95
C LEU A 113 -6.24 2.04 -6.74
N HIS A 114 -6.74 1.38 -7.79
CA HIS A 114 -5.94 0.39 -8.51
C HIS A 114 -4.66 1.04 -9.07
N GLY A 115 -3.54 0.32 -8.97
CA GLY A 115 -2.25 0.80 -9.46
C GLY A 115 -1.60 1.90 -8.63
N MET A 116 -2.28 2.48 -7.62
CA MET A 116 -1.68 3.47 -6.74
C MET A 116 -0.66 2.83 -5.79
N VAL A 117 0.38 3.59 -5.45
CA VAL A 117 1.30 3.22 -4.37
C VAL A 117 0.57 3.31 -3.03
N GLN A 118 0.94 2.45 -2.08
CA GLN A 118 0.26 2.31 -0.79
C GLN A 118 0.04 3.65 -0.06
N THR A 119 1.07 4.51 0.00
CA THR A 119 0.99 5.81 0.68
C THR A 119 0.01 6.77 0.00
N GLU A 120 -0.01 6.80 -1.33
CA GLU A 120 -0.94 7.62 -2.11
C GLU A 120 -2.37 7.11 -1.94
N ALA A 121 -2.58 5.80 -2.07
CA ALA A 121 -3.88 5.17 -1.90
C ALA A 121 -4.45 5.42 -0.50
N HIS A 122 -3.60 5.36 0.54
CA HIS A 122 -4.02 5.64 1.91
C HIS A 122 -4.47 7.09 2.08
N ARG A 123 -3.75 8.07 1.50
CA ARG A 123 -4.15 9.48 1.53
C ARG A 123 -5.46 9.70 0.78
N ALA A 124 -5.56 9.16 -0.44
CA ALA A 124 -6.76 9.25 -1.28
C ALA A 124 -7.99 8.66 -0.58
N LEU A 125 -7.85 7.48 0.04
CA LEU A 125 -8.91 6.84 0.81
C LEU A 125 -9.37 7.73 1.97
N ASN A 126 -8.44 8.28 2.75
CA ASN A 126 -8.80 9.11 3.89
C ASN A 126 -9.57 10.37 3.47
N SER A 127 -9.06 11.09 2.48
CA SER A 127 -9.69 12.30 1.97
C SER A 127 -11.07 12.00 1.37
N TYR A 128 -11.17 10.94 0.56
CA TYR A 128 -12.42 10.60 -0.11
C TYR A 128 -13.52 10.14 0.86
N VAL A 129 -13.20 9.28 1.83
CA VAL A 129 -14.21 8.80 2.80
C VAL A 129 -14.74 9.96 3.65
N ALA A 130 -13.86 10.88 4.07
CA ALA A 130 -14.26 12.07 4.80
C ALA A 130 -15.15 12.99 3.94
N GLN A 131 -14.79 13.21 2.67
CA GLN A 131 -15.56 14.04 1.74
C GLN A 131 -16.92 13.41 1.39
N ALA A 132 -16.96 12.11 1.13
CA ALA A 132 -18.19 11.38 0.82
C ALA A 132 -19.17 11.47 2.00
N GLN A 133 -18.66 11.31 3.22
CA GLN A 133 -19.47 11.42 4.43
C GLN A 133 -19.98 12.84 4.65
N SER A 134 -19.14 13.87 4.44
CA SER A 134 -19.55 15.27 4.57
C SER A 134 -20.55 15.69 3.50
N SER A 135 -20.47 15.10 2.32
CA SER A 135 -21.42 15.31 1.21
C SER A 135 -22.73 14.52 1.39
N GLY A 136 -22.86 13.77 2.49
CA GLY A 136 -24.09 13.03 2.81
C GLY A 136 -24.25 11.71 2.06
N LEU A 137 -23.22 11.22 1.36
CA LEU A 137 -23.28 9.95 0.66
C LEU A 137 -23.46 8.80 1.64
N ARG A 138 -24.31 7.84 1.30
CA ARG A 138 -24.57 6.68 2.19
C ARG A 138 -23.75 5.47 1.84
N CYS A 139 -23.73 5.11 0.57
CA CYS A 139 -23.03 3.93 0.06
C CYS A 139 -21.97 4.38 -0.94
N ILE A 140 -20.72 3.97 -0.74
CA ILE A 140 -19.65 4.18 -1.72
C ILE A 140 -19.02 2.84 -2.09
N ILE A 141 -18.34 2.81 -3.23
CA ILE A 141 -17.50 1.69 -3.64
C ILE A 141 -16.04 2.14 -3.72
N VAL A 142 -15.14 1.32 -3.16
CA VAL A 142 -13.69 1.52 -3.21
C VAL A 142 -13.08 0.37 -4.00
N ILE A 143 -12.37 0.68 -5.07
CA ILE A 143 -11.75 -0.31 -5.95
C ILE A 143 -10.27 -0.36 -5.67
N THR A 144 -9.79 -1.52 -5.27
CA THR A 144 -8.37 -1.74 -4.95
C THR A 144 -7.65 -2.48 -6.07
N GLY A 145 -8.41 -3.13 -6.95
CA GLY A 145 -7.92 -4.16 -7.85
C GLY A 145 -7.78 -5.51 -7.13
N LYS A 146 -7.71 -6.58 -7.92
CA LYS A 146 -7.58 -7.96 -7.43
C LYS A 146 -6.15 -8.29 -6.99
N GLY A 147 -5.17 -7.64 -7.62
CA GLY A 147 -3.76 -8.00 -7.57
C GLY A 147 -3.46 -9.33 -8.25
N ARG A 148 -2.19 -9.72 -8.25
CA ARG A 148 -1.74 -11.00 -8.80
C ARG A 148 -1.82 -12.08 -7.71
N VAL A 149 -2.50 -13.19 -8.02
CA VAL A 149 -2.66 -14.31 -7.07
C VAL A 149 -1.30 -14.91 -6.71
N SER A 150 -0.35 -14.93 -7.67
CA SER A 150 1.01 -15.41 -7.48
C SER A 150 1.82 -14.63 -6.44
N GLU A 151 1.46 -13.37 -6.16
CA GLU A 151 2.15 -12.49 -5.21
C GLU A 151 1.41 -12.38 -3.86
N GLY A 152 0.46 -13.29 -3.59
CA GLY A 152 -0.37 -13.24 -2.37
C GLY A 152 -1.58 -12.30 -2.45
N GLY A 153 -1.96 -11.89 -3.67
CA GLY A 153 -3.08 -11.00 -3.93
C GLY A 153 -2.71 -9.52 -3.95
N GLY A 154 -3.71 -8.64 -4.05
CA GLY A 154 -3.49 -7.19 -4.09
C GLY A 154 -3.06 -6.61 -2.74
N VAL A 155 -1.92 -5.91 -2.71
CA VAL A 155 -1.45 -5.20 -1.51
C VAL A 155 -2.55 -4.27 -0.96
N LEU A 156 -3.20 -3.49 -1.82
CA LEU A 156 -4.27 -2.59 -1.41
C LEU A 156 -5.53 -3.35 -0.97
N ARG A 157 -5.89 -4.45 -1.64
CA ARG A 157 -6.98 -5.33 -1.21
C ARG A 157 -6.78 -5.81 0.23
N ASN A 158 -5.52 -6.10 0.59
CA ASN A 158 -5.15 -6.57 1.91
C ASN A 158 -4.96 -5.47 2.96
N GLN A 159 -4.85 -4.19 2.58
CA GLN A 159 -4.58 -3.08 3.50
C GLN A 159 -5.79 -2.18 3.74
N VAL A 160 -6.65 -2.00 2.72
CA VAL A 160 -7.83 -1.13 2.82
C VAL A 160 -8.76 -1.54 3.96
N PRO A 161 -9.11 -2.82 4.19
CA PRO A 161 -9.94 -3.21 5.34
C PRO A 161 -9.38 -2.76 6.70
N GLN A 162 -8.05 -2.72 6.84
CA GLN A 162 -7.33 -2.31 8.05
C GLN A 162 -7.37 -0.79 8.17
N TRP A 163 -7.18 -0.06 7.08
CA TRP A 163 -7.30 1.40 7.06
C TRP A 163 -8.72 1.88 7.33
N LEU A 164 -9.76 1.17 6.86
CA LEU A 164 -11.15 1.44 7.20
C LEU A 164 -11.43 1.26 8.70
N ASN A 165 -10.61 0.47 9.40
CA ASN A 165 -10.64 0.29 10.85
C ASN A 165 -9.69 1.24 11.61
N SER A 166 -8.95 2.09 10.91
CA SER A 166 -8.09 3.07 11.55
C SER A 166 -8.90 4.08 12.39
N PRO A 167 -8.29 4.70 13.41
CA PRO A 167 -8.96 5.71 14.23
C PRO A 167 -9.55 6.89 13.43
N ALA A 168 -8.95 7.21 12.27
CA ALA A 168 -9.40 8.30 11.40
C ALA A 168 -10.72 7.98 10.69
N LEU A 169 -10.89 6.74 10.20
CA LEU A 169 -12.04 6.37 9.35
C LEU A 169 -13.11 5.59 10.09
N ARG A 170 -12.73 4.83 11.11
CA ARG A 170 -13.64 3.95 11.84
C ARG A 170 -14.90 4.66 12.36
N PRO A 171 -14.86 5.90 12.88
CA PRO A 171 -16.06 6.62 13.33
C PRO A 171 -17.04 6.97 12.20
N LEU A 172 -16.54 7.07 10.96
CA LEU A 172 -17.31 7.44 9.77
C LEU A 172 -18.01 6.24 9.12
N ILE A 173 -17.63 5.02 9.48
CA ILE A 173 -18.05 3.79 8.79
C ILE A 173 -18.98 2.96 9.67
N LEU A 174 -20.10 2.55 9.10
CA LEU A 174 -21.06 1.63 9.72
C LEU A 174 -20.75 0.18 9.38
N ALA A 175 -20.42 -0.10 8.11
CA ALA A 175 -20.12 -1.45 7.63
C ALA A 175 -19.27 -1.38 6.35
N PHE A 176 -18.54 -2.43 6.04
CA PHE A 176 -17.93 -2.63 4.72
C PHE A 176 -17.95 -4.11 4.35
N THR A 177 -17.99 -4.43 3.05
CA THR A 177 -18.07 -5.81 2.55
C THR A 177 -17.44 -5.89 1.16
N PRO A 178 -16.89 -7.05 0.73
CA PRO A 178 -16.54 -7.26 -0.67
C PRO A 178 -17.71 -6.91 -1.59
N ALA A 179 -17.40 -6.28 -2.73
CA ALA A 179 -18.39 -5.94 -3.72
C ALA A 179 -18.97 -7.20 -4.40
N GLN A 180 -20.13 -7.08 -5.04
CA GLN A 180 -20.66 -8.15 -5.87
C GLN A 180 -19.79 -8.36 -7.12
N PRO A 181 -19.79 -9.55 -7.75
CA PRO A 181 -18.99 -9.81 -8.95
C PRO A 181 -19.17 -8.78 -10.07
N ARG A 182 -20.41 -8.31 -10.28
CA ARG A 182 -20.76 -7.25 -11.25
C ARG A 182 -20.08 -5.91 -11.01
N ASP A 183 -19.70 -5.62 -9.77
CA ASP A 183 -19.11 -4.34 -9.34
C ASP A 183 -17.61 -4.48 -8.98
N GLY A 184 -16.99 -5.61 -9.32
CA GLY A 184 -15.54 -5.84 -9.12
C GLY A 184 -15.19 -6.99 -8.16
N GLY A 185 -16.18 -7.59 -7.49
CA GLY A 185 -15.99 -8.74 -6.61
C GLY A 185 -14.96 -8.48 -5.52
N ASP A 186 -14.03 -9.43 -5.36
CA ASP A 186 -12.92 -9.34 -4.39
C ASP A 186 -11.93 -8.18 -4.64
N GLY A 187 -11.98 -7.55 -5.80
CA GLY A 187 -11.14 -6.38 -6.13
C GLY A 187 -11.76 -5.04 -5.74
N ALA A 188 -12.94 -5.04 -5.11
CA ALA A 188 -13.62 -3.84 -4.66
C ALA A 188 -14.39 -4.09 -3.35
N LEU A 189 -14.68 -3.01 -2.63
CA LEU A 189 -15.39 -3.02 -1.36
C LEU A 189 -16.53 -2.02 -1.40
N TYR A 190 -17.73 -2.44 -1.01
CA TYR A 190 -18.75 -1.48 -0.62
C TYR A 190 -18.46 -0.98 0.79
N VAL A 191 -18.68 0.31 1.03
CA VAL A 191 -18.55 0.94 2.34
C VAL A 191 -19.82 1.72 2.64
N LEU A 192 -20.43 1.39 3.78
CA LEU A 192 -21.61 2.06 4.31
C LEU A 192 -21.16 3.13 5.30
N LEU A 193 -21.48 4.38 4.99
CA LEU A 193 -21.08 5.55 5.76
C LEU A 193 -22.13 5.92 6.81
N ARG A 194 -21.64 6.49 7.92
CA ARG A 194 -22.46 7.03 9.00
C ARG A 194 -22.92 8.43 8.63
N ARG A 195 -24.23 8.68 8.73
CA ARG A 195 -24.80 9.99 8.45
C ARG A 195 -24.22 11.04 9.41
N LYS A 196 -23.74 12.16 8.87
CA LYS A 196 -23.40 13.34 9.67
C LYS A 196 -24.71 13.87 10.26
N ARG A 197 -24.80 13.96 11.58
CA ARG A 197 -25.93 14.58 12.27
C ARG A 197 -25.73 16.08 12.32
#